data_AF-Q4N8R2-F1
#
_entry.id   AF-Q4N8R2-F1
#
_cell.length_a   1.000
_cell.length_b   1.000
_cell.length_c   1.000
_cell.angle_alpha   90.00
_cell.angle_beta   90.00
_cell.angle_gamma   90.00
#
_symmetry.space_group_name_H-M   'P 1'
#
loop_
_entity.id
_entity.type
_entity.pdbx_description
1 polymer ?
#
loop_
_entity_poly.entity_id
_entity_poly.type
_entity_poly.pdbx_seq_one_letter_code
_entity_poly.pdbx_strand_id
1 'polypeptide(L)'
;MNKKVDMLISTLNRIKDVSLKFKNPSFNHYFSKKAEDCLEMVNNKRENLTEEDVEKLINEYSELENVLNRQTTVQNLYYSDKTDVDK
;
A
#
# COMPACT_ATOMS: atom_id res chain seq x y z
N MET A 1 3.53 13.37 18.30
CA MET A 1 4.13 13.42 16.95
C MET A 1 4.98 12.19 16.56
N ASN A 2 6.21 11.97 17.08
CA ASN A 2 7.09 10.88 16.58
C ASN A 2 6.45 9.48 16.53
N LYS A 3 5.77 9.06 17.59
CA LYS A 3 5.07 7.75 17.63
C LYS A 3 4.01 7.59 16.54
N LYS A 4 3.26 8.66 16.21
CA LYS A 4 2.23 8.61 15.16
C LYS A 4 2.86 8.49 13.77
N VAL A 5 3.96 9.19 13.52
CA VAL A 5 4.72 9.04 12.27
C VAL A 5 5.27 7.62 12.14
N ASP A 6 5.79 7.03 13.23
CA ASP A 6 6.27 5.64 13.21
C ASP A 6 5.11 4.66 12.93
N MET A 7 3.90 4.92 13.44
CA MET A 7 2.70 4.15 13.09
C MET A 7 2.33 4.29 11.61
N LEU A 8 2.37 5.50 11.05
CA LEU A 8 2.14 5.74 9.62
C LEU A 8 3.14 4.96 8.75
N ILE A 9 4.42 5.02 9.08
CA ILE A 9 5.48 4.26 8.40
C ILE A 9 5.21 2.76 8.50
N SER A 10 4.81 2.27 9.68
CA SER A 10 4.44 0.87 9.87
C SER A 10 3.26 0.46 8.97
N THR A 11 2.22 1.29 8.86
CA THR A 11 1.07 1.04 7.99
C THR A 11 1.46 0.99 6.52
N LEU A 12 2.31 1.91 6.05
CA LEU A 12 2.81 1.91 4.67
C LEU A 12 3.67 0.68 4.37
N ASN A 13 4.49 0.21 5.32
CA ASN A 13 5.23 -1.05 5.16
C ASN A 13 4.29 -2.26 5.03
N ARG A 14 3.23 -2.33 5.85
CA ARG A 14 2.24 -3.42 5.71
C ARG A 14 1.51 -3.37 4.37
N ILE A 15 1.19 -2.18 3.85
CA ILE A 15 0.64 -2.02 2.49
C ILE A 15 1.61 -2.59 1.46
N LYS A 16 2.89 -2.25 1.54
CA LYS A 16 3.92 -2.79 0.64
C LYS A 16 3.95 -4.32 0.71
N ASP A 17 3.95 -4.90 1.90
CA ASP A 17 3.97 -6.35 2.09
C ASP A 17 2.74 -7.04 1.50
N VAL A 18 1.55 -6.45 1.65
CA VAL A 18 0.32 -6.97 1.03
C VAL A 18 0.38 -6.83 -0.49
N SER A 19 0.92 -5.72 -0.99
CA SER A 19 1.07 -5.46 -2.43
C SER A 19 1.95 -6.50 -3.11
N LEU A 20 3.02 -6.94 -2.44
CA LEU A 20 3.92 -7.97 -2.96
C LEU A 20 3.27 -9.35 -3.08
N LYS A 21 2.10 -9.57 -2.46
CA LYS A 21 1.36 -10.85 -2.54
C LYS A 21 0.43 -10.94 -3.75
N PHE A 22 0.21 -9.86 -4.49
CA PHE A 22 -0.55 -9.93 -5.75
C PHE A 22 0.24 -10.73 -6.79
N LYS A 23 -0.42 -11.74 -7.38
CA LYS A 23 0.12 -12.52 -8.51
C LYS A 23 0.16 -11.69 -9.79
N ASN A 24 -0.80 -10.78 -9.98
CA ASN A 24 -0.81 -9.84 -11.09
C ASN A 24 0.39 -8.87 -10.95
N PRO A 25 1.37 -8.89 -11.87
CA PRO A 25 2.58 -8.07 -11.77
C PRO A 25 2.28 -6.57 -11.80
N SER A 26 1.24 -6.14 -12.52
CA SER A 26 0.85 -4.74 -12.61
C SER A 26 0.33 -4.22 -11.26
N PHE A 27 -0.50 -5.00 -10.57
CA PHE A 27 -0.99 -4.61 -9.24
C PHE A 27 0.12 -4.67 -8.20
N ASN A 28 0.94 -5.72 -8.25
CA ASN A 28 2.11 -5.85 -7.39
C ASN A 28 3.01 -4.62 -7.49
N HIS A 29 3.45 -4.29 -8.71
CA HIS A 29 4.34 -3.17 -8.97
C HIS A 29 3.69 -1.83 -8.60
N TYR A 30 2.46 -1.58 -9.03
CA TYR A 30 1.78 -0.32 -8.78
C TYR A 30 1.64 -0.02 -7.28
N PHE A 31 1.10 -0.97 -6.50
CA PHE A 31 0.85 -0.71 -5.08
C PHE A 31 2.12 -0.72 -4.24
N SER A 32 3.10 -1.58 -4.56
CA SER A 32 4.40 -1.57 -3.85
C SER A 32 5.17 -0.28 -4.13
N LYS A 33 5.22 0.19 -5.38
CA LYS A 33 5.88 1.45 -5.74
C LYS A 33 5.20 2.65 -5.08
N LYS A 34 3.86 2.68 -5.08
CA LYS A 34 3.10 3.74 -4.40
C LYS A 34 3.38 3.79 -2.90
N ALA A 35 3.47 2.64 -2.24
CA ALA A 35 3.82 2.58 -0.82
C ALA A 35 5.24 3.10 -0.54
N GLU A 36 6.21 2.77 -1.40
CA GLU A 36 7.58 3.28 -1.32
C GLU A 36 7.65 4.79 -1.51
N ASP A 37 6.98 5.33 -2.54
CA ASP A 37 6.96 6.78 -2.81
C ASP A 37 6.32 7.55 -1.64
N CYS A 38 5.27 6.99 -1.02
CA CYS A 38 4.66 7.56 0.17
C CYS A 38 5.58 7.50 1.40
N LEU A 39 6.31 6.39 1.59
CA LEU A 39 7.31 6.28 2.66
C LEU A 39 8.43 7.32 2.51
N GLU A 40 8.95 7.48 1.30
CA GLU A 40 9.95 8.50 0.98
C GLU A 40 9.43 9.90 1.28
N MET A 41 8.20 10.21 0.85
CA MET A 41 7.55 11.49 1.15
C MET A 41 7.43 11.74 2.66
N VAL A 42 6.96 10.75 3.43
CA VAL A 42 6.79 10.87 4.88
C VAL A 42 8.14 11.08 5.57
N ASN A 43 9.18 10.36 5.15
CA ASN A 43 10.52 10.53 5.70
C ASN A 43 11.10 11.92 5.38
N ASN A 44 10.93 12.41 4.15
CA ASN A 44 11.43 13.71 3.72
C ASN A 44 10.69 14.89 4.35
N LYS A 45 9.41 14.71 4.72
CA LYS A 45 8.55 15.76 5.29
C LYS A 45 8.25 15.55 6.77
N ARG A 46 8.94 14.65 7.45
CA ARG A 46 8.64 14.22 8.83
C ARG A 46 8.46 15.39 9.81
N GLU A 47 9.30 16.41 9.70
CA GLU A 47 9.28 17.59 10.58
C GLU A 47 8.17 18.60 10.22
N ASN A 48 7.64 18.53 9.00
CA ASN A 48 6.63 19.45 8.47
C ASN A 48 5.21 18.88 8.51
N LEU A 49 5.03 17.62 8.94
CA LEU A 49 3.73 16.99 9.07
C LEU A 49 3.08 17.37 10.40
N THR A 50 1.88 17.94 10.34
CA THR A 50 1.10 18.19 11.55
C THR A 50 0.54 16.87 12.10
N GLU A 51 0.17 16.86 13.37
CA GLU A 51 -0.43 15.68 13.98
C GLU A 51 -1.76 15.27 13.30
N GLU A 52 -2.55 16.26 12.87
CA GLU A 52 -3.80 16.05 12.14
C GLU A 52 -3.55 15.41 10.76
N ASP A 53 -2.54 15.87 10.03
CA ASP A 53 -2.17 15.30 8.72
C ASP A 53 -1.76 13.84 8.87
N VAL A 54 -0.93 13.54 9.88
CA VAL A 54 -0.48 12.16 10.14
C VAL A 54 -1.68 11.26 10.47
N GLU A 55 -2.63 11.74 11.25
CA GLU A 55 -3.81 10.95 11.63
C GLU A 55 -4.75 10.69 10.46
N LYS A 56 -4.97 11.68 9.60
CA LYS A 56 -5.70 11.51 8.33
C LYS A 56 -5.03 10.46 7.46
N LEU A 57 -3.72 10.56 7.25
CA LEU A 57 -2.96 9.59 6.46
C LEU A 57 -3.02 8.18 7.06
N ILE A 58 -2.90 8.03 8.38
CA ILE A 58 -3.02 6.72 9.03
C ILE A 58 -4.38 6.09 8.74
N ASN A 59 -5.47 6.85 8.84
CA ASN A 59 -6.81 6.34 8.58
C ASN A 59 -6.98 5.93 7.11
N GLU A 60 -6.60 6.80 6.18
CA GLU A 60 -6.66 6.52 4.74
C GLU A 60 -5.86 5.27 4.35
N TYR A 61 -4.63 5.14 4.86
CA TYR A 61 -3.79 3.99 4.56
C TYR A 61 -4.23 2.72 5.27
N SER A 62 -4.81 2.81 6.47
CA SER A 62 -5.39 1.63 7.14
C SER A 62 -6.61 1.10 6.37
N GLU A 63 -7.43 1.99 5.81
CA GLU A 63 -8.53 1.59 4.92
C GLU A 63 -8.00 0.94 3.63
N LEU A 64 -6.97 1.52 3.02
CA LEU A 64 -6.32 0.95 1.84
C LEU A 64 -5.71 -0.43 2.14
N GLU A 65 -5.02 -0.60 3.27
CA GLU A 65 -4.48 -1.89 3.72
C GLU A 65 -5.60 -2.95 3.79
N ASN A 66 -6.74 -2.61 4.39
CA ASN A 66 -7.89 -3.50 4.48
C ASN A 66 -8.48 -3.86 3.11
N VAL A 67 -8.57 -2.88 2.19
CA VAL A 67 -9.03 -3.12 0.82
C VAL A 67 -8.06 -4.05 0.09
N LEU A 68 -6.76 -3.78 0.15
CA LEU A 68 -5.74 -4.57 -0.53
C LEU A 68 -5.72 -6.00 -0.01
N ASN A 69 -5.81 -6.24 1.30
CA ASN A 69 -5.86 -7.59 1.85
C ASN A 69 -7.01 -8.42 1.26
N ARG A 70 -8.21 -7.83 1.11
CA ARG A 70 -9.35 -8.51 0.47
C ARG A 70 -9.12 -8.71 -1.03
N GLN A 71 -8.60 -7.68 -1.70
CA GLN A 71 -8.37 -7.72 -3.14
C GLN A 71 -7.27 -8.70 -3.53
N THR A 72 -6.24 -8.90 -2.71
CA THR A 72 -5.19 -9.89 -3.01
C THR A 72 -5.79 -11.29 -3.09
N THR A 73 -6.69 -11.65 -2.18
CA THR A 73 -7.40 -12.95 -2.22
C THR A 73 -8.24 -13.10 -3.48
N VAL A 74 -9.08 -12.10 -3.80
CA VAL A 74 -9.97 -12.15 -4.96
C VAL A 74 -9.17 -12.17 -6.26
N GLN A 75 -8.25 -11.23 -6.45
CA GLN A 75 -7.48 -11.12 -7.68
C GLN A 75 -6.61 -12.34 -7.91
N ASN A 76 -6.00 -12.91 -6.87
CA ASN A 76 -5.15 -14.11 -7.02
C ASN A 76 -5.94 -15.39 -7.35
N LEU A 77 -7.24 -15.43 -7.07
CA LEU A 77 -8.13 -16.53 -7.44
C LEU A 77 -8.46 -16.50 -8.94
N TYR A 78 -8.67 -15.31 -9.48
CA TYR A 78 -9.06 -15.11 -10.89
C TYR A 78 -7.88 -14.77 -11.81
N TYR A 79 -6.70 -14.54 -11.27
CA TYR A 79 -5.51 -14.27 -12.08
C TYR A 79 -5.02 -15.53 -12.78
N SER A 80 -5.02 -15.49 -14.11
CA SER A 80 -4.48 -16.50 -15.01
C SER A 80 -3.35 -15.88 -15.83
N ASP A 81 -2.19 -16.55 -15.89
CA ASP A 81 -1.08 -16.16 -16.78
C ASP A 81 -1.38 -16.49 -18.25
N LYS A 82 -2.49 -17.19 -18.53
CA LYS A 82 -2.96 -17.45 -19.89
C LYS A 82 -3.88 -16.34 -20.31
N THR A 83 -3.50 -15.61 -21.34
CA THR A 83 -4.41 -14.80 -22.13
C THR A 83 -5.39 -15.73 -22.82
N ASP A 84 -6.67 -15.70 -22.43
CA ASP A 84 -7.75 -16.47 -23.08
C ASP A 84 -8.12 -15.91 -24.48
N VAL A 85 -7.22 -15.13 -25.10
CA VAL A 85 -7.38 -14.69 -26.48
C VAL A 85 -6.80 -15.80 -27.36
N ASP A 86 -7.68 -16.66 -27.85
CA ASP A 86 -7.39 -17.55 -28.97
C ASP A 86 -6.84 -16.69 -30.13
N LYS A 87 -5.66 -17.06 -30.64
CA LYS A 87 -5.04 -16.45 -31.83
C LYS A 87 -5.64 -17.00 -33.10
#